data_AF-A0A249P035-F1
#
_entry.id   AF-A0A249P035-F1
#
_cell.length_a   1.000
_cell.length_b   1.000
_cell.length_c   1.000
_cell.angle_alpha   90.00
_cell.angle_beta   90.00
_cell.angle_gamma   90.00
#
_symmetry.space_group_name_H-M   'P 1'
#
loop_
_entity.id
_entity.type
_entity.pdbx_description
1 polymer ?
#
loop_
_entity_poly.entity_id
_entity_poly.type
_entity_poly.pdbx_seq_one_letter_code
_entity_poly.pdbx_strand_id
1 'polypeptide(L)'
;MILVDTNVISETLRKTPSEAVIAWLVRYDAELALPTVTIAEIACGIQKIMPDQRAERLQQGLADWRQRFADRIFGLTEEAAMATARSWVRRRGKVALCPRLTG
;
A
#
# COMPACT_ATOMS: atom_id res chain seq x y z
N MET A 1 2.74 7.61 15.12
CA MET A 1 2.08 7.42 13.81
C MET A 1 3.05 6.69 12.90
N ILE A 2 2.64 5.54 12.35
CA ILE A 2 3.43 4.64 11.51
C ILE A 2 2.70 4.47 10.18
N LEU A 3 3.35 4.77 9.06
CA LEU A 3 2.79 4.57 7.73
C LEU A 3 2.97 3.12 7.29
N VAL A 4 1.86 2.45 6.96
CA VAL A 4 1.89 1.03 6.59
C VAL A 4 2.22 0.86 5.10
N ASP A 5 3.25 0.06 4.85
CA ASP A 5 3.73 -0.27 3.50
C ASP A 5 2.85 -1.35 2.83
N THR A 6 2.96 -1.44 1.50
CA THR A 6 2.19 -2.33 0.63
C THR A 6 2.45 -3.80 0.96
N ASN A 7 3.67 -4.17 1.35
CA ASN A 7 3.99 -5.54 1.74
C ASN A 7 3.20 -6.01 2.98
N VAL A 8 3.03 -5.14 3.98
CA VAL A 8 2.29 -5.45 5.21
C VAL A 8 0.81 -5.61 4.90
N ILE A 9 0.20 -4.65 4.19
CA ILE A 9 -1.23 -4.76 3.85
C ILE A 9 -1.46 -5.95 2.91
N SER A 10 -0.61 -6.16 1.91
CA SER A 10 -0.79 -7.29 0.97
C SER A 10 -0.61 -8.66 1.62
N GLU A 11 0.19 -8.77 2.69
CA GLU A 11 0.28 -10.00 3.50
C GLU A 11 -1.07 -10.36 4.12
N THR A 12 -1.82 -9.37 4.62
CA THR A 12 -3.16 -9.57 5.21
C THR A 12 -4.20 -10.09 4.20
N LEU A 13 -3.95 -9.87 2.90
CA LEU A 13 -4.85 -10.28 1.83
C LEU A 13 -4.58 -11.71 1.32
N ARG A 14 -3.53 -12.36 1.83
CA ARG A 14 -3.20 -13.75 1.51
C ARG A 14 -4.18 -14.71 2.19
N LYS A 15 -4.32 -15.92 1.64
CA LYS A 15 -5.16 -16.97 2.24
C LYS A 15 -4.65 -17.42 3.61
N THR A 16 -3.33 -17.39 3.79
CA THR A 16 -2.65 -17.76 5.03
C THR A 16 -1.64 -16.67 5.33
N PRO A 17 -2.04 -15.61 6.09
CA PRO A 17 -1.14 -14.52 6.44
C PRO A 17 -0.16 -14.94 7.53
N SER A 18 0.99 -14.29 7.58
CA SER A 18 1.92 -14.40 8.71
C SER A 18 1.29 -13.91 10.03
N GLU A 19 1.20 -14.79 11.03
CA GLU A 19 0.67 -14.47 12.36
C GLU A 19 1.43 -13.33 13.03
N ALA A 20 2.75 -13.25 12.84
CA ALA A 20 3.56 -12.18 13.39
C ALA A 20 3.18 -10.81 12.81
N VAL A 21 2.84 -10.75 11.51
CA VAL A 21 2.38 -9.52 10.86
C VAL A 21 1.01 -9.11 11.39
N ILE A 22 0.09 -10.06 11.55
CA ILE A 22 -1.23 -9.79 12.12
C ILE A 22 -1.11 -9.31 13.57
N ALA A 23 -0.31 -9.97 14.39
CA ALA A 23 -0.08 -9.58 15.78
C ALA A 23 0.52 -8.17 15.89
N TRP A 24 1.45 -7.81 15.00
CA TRP A 24 2.02 -6.46 14.94
C TRP A 24 0.97 -5.42 14.55
N LEU A 25 0.14 -5.70 13.53
CA LEU A 25 -0.94 -4.81 13.10
C LEU A 25 -1.94 -4.54 14.23
N VAL A 26 -2.34 -5.59 14.96
CA VAL A 26 -3.24 -5.47 16.11
C VAL A 26 -2.59 -4.66 17.23
N ARG A 27 -1.32 -4.93 17.54
CA ARG A 27 -0.59 -4.25 18.61
C ARG A 27 -0.46 -2.74 18.40
N TYR A 28 -0.24 -2.31 17.16
CA TYR A 28 0.00 -0.91 16.84
C TYR A 28 -1.20 -0.21 16.18
N ASP A 29 -2.37 -0.85 16.11
CA ASP A 29 -3.49 -0.40 15.27
C ASP A 29 -3.78 1.09 15.40
N ALA A 30 -3.87 1.63 16.62
CA ALA A 30 -4.14 3.04 16.91
C ALA A 30 -3.10 4.01 16.31
N GLU A 31 -1.86 3.57 16.18
CA GLU A 31 -0.74 4.35 15.66
C GLU A 31 -0.55 4.21 14.15
N LEU A 32 -1.26 3.28 13.49
CA LEU A 32 -1.11 3.03 12.07
C LEU A 32 -1.89 4.05 11.23
N ALA A 33 -1.33 4.35 10.06
CA ALA A 33 -1.98 5.12 9.00
C ALA A 33 -1.74 4.48 7.64
N LEU A 34 -2.68 4.68 6.72
CA LEU A 34 -2.66 4.09 5.38
C LEU A 34 -2.33 5.16 4.31
N PRO A 35 -1.12 5.13 3.71
CA PRO A 35 -0.79 6.03 2.61
C PRO A 35 -1.64 5.75 1.36
N THR A 36 -2.01 6.81 0.62
CA THR A 36 -2.70 6.63 -0.67
C THR A 36 -1.84 5.92 -1.72
N VAL A 37 -0.50 5.99 -1.61
CA VAL A 37 0.42 5.22 -2.46
C VAL A 37 0.25 3.72 -2.27
N THR A 38 0.15 3.26 -1.01
CA THR A 38 -0.12 1.86 -0.65
C THR A 38 -1.43 1.38 -1.30
N ILE A 39 -2.48 2.20 -1.23
CA ILE A 39 -3.78 1.90 -1.86
C ILE A 39 -3.62 1.76 -3.38
N ALA A 40 -2.93 2.70 -4.02
CA ALA A 40 -2.72 2.69 -5.48
C ALA A 40 -1.93 1.46 -5.95
N GLU A 41 -0.90 1.05 -5.22
CA GLU A 41 -0.08 -0.12 -5.55
C GLU A 41 -0.90 -1.41 -5.46
N ILE A 42 -1.70 -1.59 -4.40
CA ILE A 42 -2.56 -2.78 -4.24
C ILE A 42 -3.64 -2.79 -5.32
N ALA A 43 -4.31 -1.67 -5.57
CA ALA A 43 -5.31 -1.56 -6.62
C ALA A 43 -4.71 -1.90 -8.00
N CYS A 44 -3.52 -1.39 -8.31
CA CYS A 44 -2.80 -1.73 -9.54
C CYS A 44 -2.50 -3.24 -9.63
N GLY A 45 -2.05 -3.86 -8.54
CA GLY A 45 -1.81 -5.30 -8.46
C GLY A 45 -3.07 -6.13 -8.73
N ILE A 46 -4.22 -5.71 -8.19
CA ILE A 46 -5.52 -6.33 -8.43
C ILE A 46 -5.93 -6.20 -9.91
N GLN A 47 -5.82 -5.01 -10.50
CA GLN A 47 -6.20 -4.79 -11.90
C GLN A 47 -5.40 -5.65 -12.87
N LYS A 48 -4.14 -5.98 -12.53
CA LYS A 48 -3.28 -6.84 -13.36
C LYS A 48 -3.71 -8.30 -13.41
N ILE A 49 -4.48 -8.78 -12.45
CA ILE A 49 -4.90 -10.19 -12.37
C ILE A 49 -6.35 -10.41 -12.80
N MET A 50 -7.10 -9.34 -13.09
CA MET A 50 -8.45 -9.47 -13.63
C MET A 50 -8.45 -10.25 -14.95
N PRO A 51 -9.45 -11.13 -15.20
CA PRO A 51 -10.67 -11.36 -14.41
C PRO A 51 -10.59 -12.57 -13.45
N ASP A 52 -9.42 -12.89 -12.87
CA ASP A 52 -9.30 -13.99 -11.91
C ASP A 52 -10.29 -13.82 -10.73
N GLN A 53 -11.00 -14.89 -10.33
CA GLN A 53 -11.92 -14.89 -9.17
C GLN A 53 -11.24 -14.37 -7.90
N ARG A 54 -9.93 -14.55 -7.78
CA ARG A 54 -9.16 -14.02 -6.65
C ARG A 54 -9.20 -12.48 -6.60
N ALA A 55 -9.33 -11.80 -7.73
CA ALA A 55 -9.32 -10.34 -7.81
C ALA A 55 -10.49 -9.71 -7.05
N GLU A 56 -11.70 -10.25 -7.17
CA GLU A 56 -12.89 -9.77 -6.44
C GLU A 56 -12.69 -9.84 -4.92
N ARG A 57 -12.18 -10.98 -4.41
CA ARG A 57 -11.86 -11.13 -2.99
C ARG A 57 -10.81 -10.10 -2.52
N LEU A 58 -9.81 -9.82 -3.34
CA LEU A 58 -8.79 -8.81 -3.02
C LEU A 58 -9.34 -7.39 -3.08
N GLN A 59 -10.28 -7.09 -4.00
CA GLN A 59 -10.97 -5.81 -4.05
C GLN A 59 -11.78 -5.57 -2.78
N GLN A 60 -12.52 -6.58 -2.31
CA GLN A 60 -13.27 -6.48 -1.06
C GLN A 60 -12.32 -6.26 0.12
N GLY A 61 -11.23 -7.03 0.23
CA GLY A 61 -10.26 -6.83 1.30
C GLY A 61 -9.62 -5.43 1.29
N LEU A 62 -9.33 -4.87 0.11
CA LEU A 62 -8.85 -3.49 0.00
C LEU A 62 -9.93 -2.47 0.43
N ALA A 63 -11.20 -2.71 0.11
CA ALA A 63 -12.30 -1.86 0.54
C ALA A 63 -12.44 -1.86 2.08
N ASP A 64 -12.32 -3.02 2.71
CA ASP A 64 -12.39 -3.16 4.17
C ASP A 64 -11.25 -2.38 4.86
N TRP A 65 -10.02 -2.46 4.33
CA TRP A 65 -8.90 -1.66 4.83
C TRP A 65 -9.13 -0.15 4.65
N ARG A 66 -9.67 0.27 3.51
CA ARG A 66 -10.02 1.69 3.28
C ARG A 66 -11.07 2.20 4.25
N GLN A 67 -12.06 1.37 4.59
CA GLN A 67 -13.06 1.71 5.58
C GLN A 67 -12.48 1.76 6.99
N ARG A 68 -11.66 0.77 7.38
CA ARG A 68 -11.01 0.73 8.71
C ARG A 68 -10.08 1.92 8.95
N PHE A 69 -9.45 2.43 7.90
CA PHE A 69 -8.49 3.54 7.97
C PHE A 69 -9.07 4.88 7.52
N ALA A 70 -10.39 5.02 7.35
CA ALA A 70 -11.00 6.20 6.74
C ALA A 70 -10.47 7.54 7.30
N ASP A 71 -10.34 7.66 8.63
CA ASP A 71 -9.85 8.88 9.30
C ASP A 71 -8.31 8.99 9.38
N ARG A 72 -7.60 7.99 8.85
CA ARG A 72 -6.14 7.83 8.92
C ARG A 72 -5.54 7.47 7.55
N ILE A 73 -6.21 7.86 6.47
CA ILE A 73 -5.66 7.81 5.12
C ILE A 73 -4.89 9.11 4.86
N PHE A 74 -3.63 8.98 4.46
CA PHE A 74 -2.76 10.13 4.19
C PHE A 74 -2.42 10.21 2.70
N GLY A 75 -2.78 11.33 2.09
CA GLY A 75 -2.47 11.63 0.70
C GLY A 75 -0.97 11.86 0.47
N LEU A 76 -0.46 11.42 -0.68
CA LEU A 76 0.84 11.87 -1.19
C LEU A 76 0.71 13.34 -1.61
N THR A 77 1.23 14.24 -0.78
CA THR A 77 1.29 15.68 -1.09
C THR A 77 2.48 16.00 -2.00
N GLU A 78 2.47 17.17 -2.63
CA GLU A 78 3.61 17.69 -3.38
C GLU A 78 4.89 17.72 -2.53
N GLU A 79 4.79 18.20 -1.29
CA GLU A 79 5.92 18.24 -0.35
C GLU A 79 6.47 16.83 -0.09
N ALA A 80 5.60 15.85 0.19
CA ALA A 80 5.99 14.47 0.41
C ALA A 80 6.64 13.86 -0.84
N ALA A 81 6.12 14.15 -2.03
CA ALA A 81 6.70 13.72 -3.30
C ALA A 81 8.11 14.30 -3.50
N MET A 82 8.29 15.59 -3.25
CA MET A 82 9.59 16.26 -3.37
C MET A 82 10.62 15.79 -2.34
N ALA A 83 10.19 15.51 -1.10
CA ALA A 83 11.06 14.91 -0.09
C ALA A 83 11.51 13.50 -0.49
N THR A 84 10.60 12.71 -1.09
CA THR A 84 10.87 11.33 -1.50
C THR A 84 11.76 11.27 -2.75
N ALA A 85 11.65 12.22 -3.67
CA ALA A 85 12.44 12.28 -4.90
C ALA A 85 13.97 12.20 -4.64
N ARG A 86 14.46 12.85 -3.58
CA ARG A 86 15.88 12.79 -3.17
C ARG A 86 16.33 11.37 -2.81
N SER A 87 15.43 10.58 -2.22
CA SER A 87 15.69 9.18 -1.86
C SER A 87 15.59 8.24 -3.06
N TRP A 88 14.79 8.59 -4.07
CA TRP A 88 14.63 7.81 -5.30
C TRP A 88 15.85 7.87 -6.21
N VAL A 89 16.52 9.01 -6.30
CA VAL A 89 17.77 9.13 -7.08
C VAL A 89 18.84 8.14 -6.60
N ARG A 90 18.84 7.80 -5.30
CA ARG A 90 19.78 6.84 -4.69
C ARG A 90 19.40 5.37 -4.95
N ARG A 91 18.14 5.08 -5.26
CA ARG A 91 17.61 3.72 -5.47
C ARG A 91 17.19 3.56 -6.94
N ARG A 92 18.15 3.34 -7.83
CA ARG A 92 17.85 2.93 -9.23
C ARG A 92 17.20 1.53 -9.24
N GLY A 93 15.87 1.47 -9.14
CA GLY A 93 15.14 0.21 -9.30
C GLY A 93 13.65 0.31 -8.95
N LYS A 94 12.80 0.14 -9.98
CA LYS A 94 11.36 -0.18 -9.94
C LYS A 94 10.56 0.47 -8.80
N VAL A 95 10.18 1.74 -8.96
CA VAL A 95 9.01 2.29 -8.29
C VAL A 95 7.95 2.51 -9.37
N ALA A 96 6.75 1.94 -9.18
CA ALA A 96 5.67 1.92 -10.18
C ALA A 96 5.18 3.31 -10.61
N LEU A 97 5.50 4.35 -9.83
CA LEU A 97 5.06 5.74 -10.01
C LEU A 97 6.15 6.69 -10.53
N CYS A 98 7.40 6.25 -10.71
CA CYS A 98 8.41 7.06 -11.36
C CYS A 98 8.44 6.72 -12.85
N PRO A 99 7.76 7.49 -13.73
CA PRO A 99 8.02 7.36 -15.16
C PRO A 99 9.52 7.61 -15.38
N ARG A 100 10.20 6.73 -16.13
CA ARG A 100 11.50 7.11 -16.67
C ARG A 100 11.22 8.31 -17.56
N LEU A 101 11.79 9.46 -17.23
CA LEU A 101 11.92 10.56 -18.17
C LEU A 101 12.93 10.10 -19.22
N THR A 102 12.50 9.26 -20.15
CA THR A 102 13.24 8.97 -21.38
C THR A 102 13.02 10.16 -22.29
N GLY A 103 14.06 10.98 -22.45
CA GLY A 103 14.24 11.80 -23.64
C GLY A 103 14.72 10.94 -24.81
#